data_AF-A0A356T509-F1
#
_entry.id   AF-A0A356T509-F1
#
_cell.length_a   1.000
_cell.length_b   1.000
_cell.length_c   1.000
_cell.angle_alpha   90.00
_cell.angle_beta   90.00
_cell.angle_gamma   90.00
#
_symmetry.space_group_name_H-M   'P 1'
#
loop_
_entity.id
_entity.type
_entity.pdbx_description
1 polymer ?
#
loop_
_entity_poly.entity_id
_entity_poly.type
_entity_poly.pdbx_seq_one_letter_code
_entity_poly.pdbx_strand_id
1 'polypeptide(L)'
;RVRRDADTRGSGIGLALVRRIVDDHGGKSWAENHEDGGAVVTFSLPIRDWGADPVEPEREPPPRPSVAPPPDPADDEDVDDSDEEGTDGEAPAAAE
;
A
#
# COMPACT_ATOMS: atom_id res chain seq x y z
N ARG A 1 -1.32 -2.33 -21.57
CA ARG A 1 -0.42 -2.49 -22.74
C ARG A 1 0.61 -1.36 -22.67
N VAL A 2 1.87 -1.65 -22.34
CA VAL A 2 2.94 -0.63 -22.37
C VAL A 2 3.15 -0.22 -23.83
N ARG A 3 2.94 1.07 -24.12
CA ARG A 3 3.30 1.67 -25.41
C ARG A 3 4.82 1.67 -25.51
N ARG A 4 5.37 1.11 -26.59
CA ARG A 4 6.75 1.40 -26.99
C ARG A 4 6.66 2.59 -27.92
N ASP A 5 7.02 3.77 -27.43
CA ASP A 5 7.30 4.90 -28.31
C ASP A 5 8.52 4.53 -29.15
N ALA A 6 8.31 4.33 -30.46
CA ALA A 6 9.36 3.93 -31.39
C ALA A 6 10.49 4.99 -31.48
N ASP A 7 10.22 6.23 -31.06
CA ASP A 7 11.17 7.34 -31.05
C ASP A 7 12.12 7.36 -29.84
N THR A 8 11.80 6.65 -28.75
CA THR A 8 12.75 6.50 -27.65
C THR A 8 13.57 5.25 -27.90
N ARG A 9 14.57 5.35 -28.79
CA ARG A 9 15.62 4.35 -28.87
C ARG A 9 16.32 4.32 -27.52
N GLY A 10 15.93 3.38 -26.66
CA GLY A 10 16.58 3.17 -25.37
C GLY A 10 18.08 3.03 -25.61
N SER A 11 18.89 3.59 -24.73
CA SER A 11 20.36 3.63 -24.84
C SER A 11 21.04 2.25 -24.93
N GLY A 12 20.28 1.16 -24.84
CA GLY A 12 20.79 -0.21 -24.79
C GLY A 12 21.45 -0.56 -23.45
N ILE A 13 21.41 0.35 -22.46
CA ILE A 13 22.12 0.19 -21.18
C ILE A 13 21.49 -0.86 -20.28
N GLY A 14 20.18 -1.12 -20.40
CA GLY A 14 19.44 -1.95 -19.44
C GLY A 14 20.05 -3.33 -19.20
N LEU A 15 20.34 -4.08 -20.28
CA LEU A 15 20.94 -5.41 -20.15
C LEU A 15 22.42 -5.36 -19.71
N ALA A 16 23.15 -4.31 -20.06
CA ALA A 16 24.52 -4.10 -19.57
C ALA A 16 24.54 -3.86 -18.05
N LEU A 17 23.56 -3.12 -17.52
CA LEU A 17 23.40 -2.91 -16.09
C LEU A 17 23.01 -4.21 -15.37
N VAL A 18 22.07 -4.97 -15.93
CA VAL A 18 21.71 -6.29 -15.38
C VAL A 18 22.93 -7.20 -15.31
N ARG A 19 23.73 -7.26 -16.40
CA ARG A 19 24.96 -8.05 -16.42
C ARG A 19 25.91 -7.64 -15.31
N ARG A 20 26.16 -6.33 -15.17
CA ARG A 20 27.02 -5.79 -14.13
C ARG A 20 26.53 -6.14 -12.73
N ILE A 21 25.24 -5.94 -12.43
CA ILE A 21 24.66 -6.28 -11.13
C ILE A 21 24.85 -7.77 -10.85
N VAL A 22 24.54 -8.65 -11.81
CA VAL A 22 24.69 -10.09 -11.64
C VAL A 22 26.15 -10.48 -11.39
N ASP A 23 27.09 -9.92 -12.15
CA ASP A 23 28.53 -10.17 -11.99
C ASP A 23 29.04 -9.67 -10.61
N ASP A 24 28.63 -8.48 -10.19
CA ASP A 24 28.99 -7.88 -8.89
C ASP A 24 28.49 -8.73 -7.71
N HIS A 25 27.39 -9.47 -7.88
CA HIS A 25 26.85 -10.39 -6.87
C HIS A 25 27.44 -11.81 -6.96
N GLY A 26 28.37 -12.06 -7.88
CA GLY A 26 28.98 -13.37 -8.10
C GLY A 26 28.06 -14.37 -8.82
N GLY A 27 27.07 -13.86 -9.55
CA GLY A 27 26.14 -14.64 -10.34
C GLY A 27 26.63 -14.91 -11.77
N LYS A 28 25.71 -15.40 -12.60
CA LYS A 28 25.94 -15.61 -14.04
C LYS A 28 24.69 -15.17 -14.81
N SER A 29 24.87 -14.59 -16.00
CA SER A 29 23.75 -14.30 -16.91
C SER A 29 24.06 -14.72 -18.35
N TRP A 30 23.02 -15.02 -19.12
CA TRP A 30 23.10 -15.36 -20.53
C TRP A 30 21.80 -14.99 -21.25
N ALA A 31 21.86 -14.97 -22.58
CA ALA A 31 20.71 -14.69 -23.41
C ALA A 31 20.67 -15.69 -24.58
N GLU A 32 19.47 -16.13 -24.91
CA GLU A 32 19.20 -17.11 -25.96
C GLU A 32 17.89 -16.75 -26.67
N ASN A 33 17.71 -17.26 -27.89
CA ASN A 33 16.47 -17.05 -28.63
C ASN A 33 15.44 -18.10 -28.19
N HIS A 34 14.18 -17.69 -28.03
CA HIS A 34 13.11 -18.63 -27.69
C HIS A 34 12.69 -19.41 -28.95
N GLU A 35 12.28 -20.67 -28.79
CA GLU A 35 11.89 -21.54 -29.92
C GLU A 35 10.72 -20.95 -30.74
N ASP A 36 9.72 -20.39 -30.06
CA ASP A 36 8.58 -19.71 -30.68
C ASP A 36 8.87 -18.24 -31.10
N GLY A 37 10.13 -17.82 -31.00
CA GLY A 37 10.60 -16.47 -31.29
C GLY A 37 10.61 -15.55 -30.07
N GLY A 38 11.51 -14.56 -30.11
CA GLY A 38 11.72 -13.60 -29.03
C GLY A 38 13.13 -13.74 -28.43
N ALA A 39 13.28 -13.41 -27.16
CA ALA A 39 14.54 -13.58 -26.44
C ALA A 39 14.26 -14.02 -25.01
N VAL A 40 15.03 -14.99 -24.54
CA VAL A 40 15.08 -15.40 -23.15
C VAL A 40 16.38 -14.86 -22.57
N VAL A 41 16.26 -14.05 -21.52
CA VAL A 41 17.40 -13.56 -20.75
C VAL A 41 17.33 -14.18 -19.38
N THR A 42 18.34 -14.95 -19.01
CA THR A 42 18.38 -15.71 -17.77
C THR A 42 19.56 -15.29 -16.93
N PHE A 43 19.40 -15.31 -15.60
CA PHE A 43 20.49 -15.11 -14.67
C PHE A 43 20.34 -16.01 -13.44
N SER A 44 21.45 -16.28 -12.77
CA SER A 44 21.50 -16.98 -11.50
C SER A 44 22.35 -16.19 -10.51
N LEU A 45 21.97 -16.25 -9.24
CA LEU A 45 22.68 -15.64 -8.12
C LEU A 45 22.96 -16.71 -7.06
N PRO A 46 24.13 -16.68 -6.39
CA PRO A 46 24.36 -17.50 -5.22
C PRO A 46 23.37 -17.15 -4.11
N ILE A 47 22.73 -18.16 -3.51
CA ILE A 47 21.94 -17.97 -2.29
C ILE A 47 22.95 -17.76 -1.15
N ARG A 48 23.10 -16.52 -0.71
CA ARG A 48 23.78 -16.17 0.53
C ARG A 48 22.74 -16.03 1.62
N ASP A 49 23.03 -16.52 2.82
CA ASP A 49 22.24 -16.17 4.00
C ASP A 49 22.42 -14.67 4.27
N TRP A 50 21.54 -13.84 3.69
CA TRP A 50 21.53 -12.38 3.87
C TRP A 50 20.99 -11.96 5.26
N GLY A 51 20.90 -12.88 6.20
CA GLY A 51 20.28 -12.64 7.50
C GLY A 51 20.52 -13.77 8.49
N ALA A 52 21.59 -14.54 8.33
CA ALA A 52 22.14 -15.28 9.47
C ALA A 52 22.97 -14.30 10.33
N ASP A 53 22.39 -13.15 10.66
CA ASP A 53 22.67 -12.62 11.98
C ASP A 53 22.23 -13.73 12.94
N PRO A 54 23.08 -14.21 13.86
CA PRO A 54 22.61 -15.12 14.88
C PRO A 54 21.39 -14.45 15.52
N VAL A 55 20.22 -15.08 15.37
CA VAL A 55 18.97 -14.59 15.96
C VAL A 55 19.27 -14.42 17.45
N GLU A 56 19.52 -13.19 17.90
CA GLU A 56 19.60 -12.91 19.33
C GLU A 56 18.26 -13.40 19.90
N PRO A 57 18.26 -14.29 20.91
CA PRO A 57 17.03 -14.85 21.43
C PRO A 57 16.11 -13.70 21.84
N GLU A 58 14.94 -13.68 21.20
CA GLU A 58 13.81 -12.77 21.34
C GLU A 58 13.95 -11.77 22.50
N ARG A 59 14.45 -10.55 22.20
CA ARG A 59 14.07 -9.41 23.03
C ARG A 59 12.58 -9.21 22.79
N GLU A 60 11.77 -9.59 23.79
CA GLU A 60 10.32 -9.48 23.76
C GLU A 60 9.93 -8.08 23.23
N PRO A 61 9.14 -8.01 22.14
CA PRO A 61 8.74 -6.71 21.60
C PRO A 61 7.95 -5.96 22.67
N PRO A 62 8.13 -4.64 22.81
CA PRO A 62 7.40 -3.86 23.81
C PRO A 62 5.89 -4.07 23.63
N PRO A 63 5.13 -4.23 24.73
CA PRO A 63 3.69 -4.45 24.62
C PRO A 63 3.06 -3.28 23.87
N ARG A 64 2.18 -3.60 22.91
CA ARG A 64 1.40 -2.59 22.18
C ARG A 64 0.59 -1.78 23.21
N PRO A 65 0.56 -0.44 23.13
CA PRO A 65 -0.28 0.34 24.03
C PRO A 65 -1.74 -0.08 23.84
N SER A 66 -2.37 -0.54 24.93
CA SER A 66 -3.80 -0.85 24.94
C SER A 66 -4.55 0.48 24.90
N VAL A 67 -5.03 0.85 23.71
CA VAL A 67 -6.04 1.90 23.59
C VAL A 67 -7.36 1.29 24.07
N ALA A 68 -7.93 1.87 25.13
CA ALA A 68 -9.26 1.47 25.59
C ALA A 68 -10.28 1.66 24.47
N PRO A 69 -11.24 0.73 24.29
CA PRO A 69 -12.33 0.94 23.35
C PRO A 69 -13.07 2.24 23.70
N PRO A 70 -13.51 3.03 22.70
CA PRO A 70 -14.30 4.22 22.98
C PRO A 70 -15.54 3.83 23.78
N PRO A 71 -15.99 4.66 24.74
CA PRO A 71 -17.23 4.37 25.46
C PRO A 71 -18.40 4.34 24.47
N ASP A 72 -19.34 3.41 24.70
CA ASP A 72 -20.59 3.38 23.94
C ASP A 72 -21.32 4.72 24.09
N PRO A 73 -21.98 5.22 23.03
CA PRO A 73 -22.78 6.43 23.14
C PRO A 73 -23.84 6.20 24.22
N ALA A 74 -23.85 7.08 25.23
CA ALA A 74 -24.89 7.06 26.25
C ALA A 74 -26.25 7.22 25.55
N ASP A 75 -27.19 6.34 25.87
CA ASP A 75 -28.59 6.52 25.51
C ASP A 75 -29.04 7.89 26.08
N ASP A 76 -29.33 8.84 25.19
CA ASP A 76 -29.99 10.10 25.53
C ASP A 76 -31.44 9.76 25.95
N GLU A 77 -31.62 9.38 27.23
CA GLU A 77 -32.95 9.16 27.80
C GLU A 77 -33.68 10.51 27.97
N ASP A 78 -34.73 10.66 27.17
CA ASP A 78 -35.96 11.43 27.35
C ASP A 78 -35.87 12.75 28.15
N VAL A 79 -35.73 13.85 27.41
CA VAL A 79 -36.12 15.19 27.90
C VAL A 79 -37.65 15.24 27.98
N ASP A 80 -38.18 15.03 29.18
CA ASP A 80 -39.56 15.35 29.55
C ASP A 80 -39.71 16.88 29.59
N ASP A 81 -40.21 17.45 28.49
CA ASP A 81 -40.59 18.86 28.39
C ASP A 81 -42.07 18.99 28.82
N SER A 82 -42.28 18.98 30.14
CA SER A 82 -43.55 19.37 30.75
C SER A 82 -43.68 20.90 30.79
N ASP A 83 -44.74 21.39 30.14
CA ASP A 83 -45.50 22.64 30.38
C ASP A 83 -44.76 23.99 30.49
N GLU A 84 -44.97 24.88 29.51
CA GLU A 84 -45.48 26.23 29.82
C GLU A 84 -46.23 26.88 28.63
N GLU A 85 -47.39 27.48 28.96
CA GLU A 85 -48.36 28.13 28.09
C GLU A 85 -47.88 29.42 27.42
N GLY A 86 -48.53 29.84 26.32
CA GLY A 86 -48.34 31.21 25.82
C GLY A 86 -48.97 31.56 24.46
N THR A 87 -50.29 31.50 24.38
CA THR A 87 -51.23 32.36 23.63
C THR A 87 -50.85 32.97 22.27
N ASP A 88 -51.75 32.67 21.32
CA ASP A 88 -52.49 33.58 20.43
C ASP A 88 -51.77 34.41 19.36
N GLY A 89 -52.20 34.19 18.12
CA GLY A 89 -52.82 35.29 17.39
C GLY A 89 -52.37 35.49 15.95
N GLU A 90 -53.36 35.35 15.05
CA GLU A 90 -53.51 36.11 13.81
C GLU A 90 -52.71 35.65 12.57
N ALA A 91 -53.30 34.66 11.89
CA ALA A 91 -53.30 34.56 10.44
C ALA A 91 -54.34 35.58 9.87
N PRO A 92 -54.58 35.69 8.55
CA PRO A 92 -53.92 35.01 7.43
C PRO A 92 -53.72 35.93 6.19
N ALA A 93 -53.22 35.28 5.13
CA ALA A 93 -53.65 35.44 3.72
C ALA A 93 -53.11 36.67 2.96
N ALA A 94 -52.72 36.57 1.69
CA ALA A 94 -52.73 35.51 0.68
C ALA A 94 -51.55 35.79 -0.28
N ALA A 95 -51.03 34.78 -0.99
CA ALA A 95 -51.18 34.61 -2.46
C ALA A 95 -50.93 35.92 -3.24
N GLU A 96 -49.96 35.98 -4.16
CA GLU A 96 -49.87 35.16 -5.38
C GLU A 96 -48.43 34.92 -5.87
#